data_AF-A0A5J6SSB8-F1
#
_entry.id   AF-A0A5J6SSB8-F1
#
_cell.length_a   1.000
_cell.length_b   1.000
_cell.length_c   1.000
_cell.angle_alpha   90.00
_cell.angle_beta   90.00
_cell.angle_gamma   90.00
#
_symmetry.space_group_name_H-M   'P 1'
#
loop_
_entity.id
_entity.type
_entity.pdbx_description
1 polymer ?
#
loop_
_entity_poly.entity_id
_entity_poly.type
_entity_poly.pdbx_seq_one_letter_code
_entity_poly.pdbx_strand_id
1 'polypeptide(L)' 'MAEGERDRIRRLQREGTDVAIQNRTVFGRPKVTVTEEFKHEYDRRKTKEITSVKAMKEIGVKKNAFYKLAKR' A
#
# COMPACT_ATOMS: atom_id res chain seq x y z
N MET A 1 17.41 -36.23 4.25
CA MET A 1 16.40 -36.17 3.15
C MET A 1 15.52 -34.92 3.19
N ALA A 2 15.09 -34.45 4.37
CA ALA A 2 14.19 -33.28 4.48
C ALA A 2 14.76 -31.93 4.00
N GLU A 3 16.07 -31.72 4.09
CA GLU A 3 16.72 -30.46 3.68
C GLU A 3 16.81 -30.31 2.16
N GLY A 4 17.18 -31.39 1.45
CA GLY A 4 17.30 -31.35 -0.01
C GLY A 4 15.98 -31.02 -0.72
N GLU A 5 14.85 -31.45 -0.15
CA GLU A 5 13.53 -31.09 -0.68
C GLU A 5 13.15 -29.64 -0.38
N ARG A 6 13.47 -29.12 0.80
CA ARG A 6 13.29 -27.71 1.13
C ARG A 6 14.09 -26.80 0.22
N ASP A 7 15.33 -27.18 -0.10
CA ASP A 7 16.19 -26.41 -1.00
C ASP A 7 15.70 -26.46 -2.45
N ARG A 8 15.14 -27.59 -2.89
CA ARG A 8 14.48 -27.71 -4.19
C ARG A 8 13.28 -26.76 -4.29
N ILE A 9 12.40 -26.74 -3.28
CA ILE A 9 11.22 -25.87 -3.25
C ILE A 9 11.62 -24.38 -3.25
N ARG A 10 12.64 -24.00 -2.48
CA ARG A 10 13.13 -22.62 -2.43
C ARG A 10 13.70 -22.16 -3.77
N ARG A 11 14.44 -23.03 -4.48
CA ARG A 11 14.95 -22.73 -5.82
C ARG A 11 13.80 -22.49 -6.81
N LEU A 12 12.82 -23.38 -6.85
CA LEU A 12 11.65 -23.25 -7.72
C LEU A 12 10.82 -21.98 -7.41
N GLN A 13 10.65 -21.65 -6.13
CA GLN A 13 9.96 -20.43 -5.73
C GLN A 13 10.71 -19.17 -6.21
N ARG A 14 12.04 -19.19 -6.15
CA ARG A 14 12.87 -18.08 -6.63
C ARG A 14 12.72 -17.91 -8.14
N GLU A 15 12.85 -19.00 -8.90
CA GLU A 15 12.66 -19.01 -10.36
C GLU A 15 11.27 -18.47 -10.75
N GLY A 16 10.21 -18.92 -10.06
CA GLY A 16 8.85 -18.40 -10.29
C GLY A 16 8.69 -16.92 -9.93
N THR A 17 9.36 -16.46 -8.87
CA THR A 17 9.36 -15.05 -8.47
C THR A 17 10.08 -14.19 -9.51
N ASP A 18 11.21 -14.66 -10.05
CA ASP A 18 11.98 -13.96 -11.08
C ASP A 18 11.17 -13.80 -12.38
N VAL A 19 10.46 -14.85 -12.82
CA VAL A 19 9.54 -14.78 -13.97
C VAL A 19 8.42 -13.77 -13.73
N ALA A 20 7.83 -13.75 -12.53
CA ALA A 20 6.78 -12.80 -12.20
C ALA A 20 7.29 -11.35 -12.08
N ILE A 21 8.53 -11.13 -11.62
CA ILE A 21 9.19 -9.82 -11.65
C ILE A 21 9.40 -9.37 -13.11
N GLN A 22 9.85 -10.28 -14.00
CA GLN A 22 9.99 -9.99 -15.44
C GLN A 22 8.64 -9.62 -16.08
N ASN A 23 7.57 -10.29 -15.68
CA ASN A 23 6.19 -9.98 -16.10
C ASN A 23 5.60 -8.74 -15.42
N ARG A 24 6.40 -7.98 -14.64
CA ARG A 24 5.99 -6.77 -13.91
C ARG A 24 4.84 -6.99 -12.92
N THR A 25 4.71 -8.20 -12.39
CA THR A 25 3.75 -8.51 -11.34
C THR A 25 4.09 -7.69 -10.09
N VAL A 26 3.10 -6.97 -9.54
CA VAL A 26 3.27 -6.16 -8.34
C VAL A 26 3.22 -7.05 -7.10
N PHE A 27 4.35 -7.14 -6.40
CA PHE A 27 4.47 -7.89 -5.16
C PHE A 27 4.26 -7.01 -3.91
N GLY A 28 3.95 -7.67 -2.80
CA GLY A 28 3.83 -7.04 -1.49
C GLY A 28 2.45 -6.46 -1.23
N ARG A 29 2.35 -5.65 -0.17
CA ARG A 29 1.09 -5.03 0.24
C ARG A 29 0.67 -3.97 -0.78
N PRO A 30 -0.59 -3.97 -1.26
CA PRO A 30 -1.12 -2.90 -2.10
C PRO A 30 -0.85 -1.53 -1.48
N LYS A 31 -0.34 -0.60 -2.28
CA LYS A 31 -0.13 0.78 -1.82
C LYS A 31 -1.50 1.41 -1.55
N VAL A 32 -1.60 2.17 -0.46
CA VAL A 32 -2.77 3.01 -0.23
C VAL A 32 -2.82 4.02 -1.38
N THR A 33 -3.90 3.99 -2.14
CA THR A 33 -4.16 4.88 -3.26
C THR A 33 -4.81 6.16 -2.78
N VAL A 34 -4.50 7.28 -3.43
CA VAL A 34 -5.24 8.52 -3.25
C VAL A 34 -6.58 8.33 -3.95
N THR A 35 -7.66 8.23 -3.17
CA THR A 35 -9.03 8.22 -3.70
C THR A 35 -9.48 9.65 -3.96
N GLU A 36 -10.52 9.82 -4.78
CA GLU A 36 -11.10 11.15 -5.02
C GLU A 36 -11.64 11.78 -3.72
N GLU A 37 -12.21 10.95 -2.85
CA GLU A 37 -12.63 11.32 -1.49
C GLU A 37 -11.48 11.90 -0.66
N PHE A 38 -10.28 11.33 -0.77
CA PHE A 38 -9.10 11.85 -0.09
C PHE A 38 -8.73 13.24 -0.59
N LYS A 39 -8.81 13.51 -1.90
CA LYS A 39 -8.53 14.83 -2.47
C LYS A 39 -9.53 15.87 -1.97
N HIS A 40 -10.82 15.54 -2.02
CA HIS A 40 -11.89 16.41 -1.55
C HIS A 40 -11.69 16.80 -0.07
N GLU A 41 -11.47 15.82 0.80
CA GLU A 41 -11.26 16.06 2.22
C GLU A 41 -9.91 16.74 2.52
N TYR A 42 -8.89 16.47 1.71
CA TYR A 42 -7.60 17.16 1.80
C TYR A 42 -7.72 18.64 1.44
N ASP A 43 -8.49 18.98 0.41
CA ASP A 43 -8.73 20.36 0.00
C ASP A 43 -9.53 21.11 1.04
N ARG A 44 -10.60 20.51 1.59
CA ARG A 44 -11.36 21.09 2.72
C ARG A 44 -10.50 21.30 3.97
N ARG A 45 -9.57 20.38 4.26
CA ARG A 45 -8.58 20.58 5.32
C ARG A 45 -7.63 21.74 4.99
N LYS A 46 -7.22 21.86 3.72
CA LYS A 46 -6.29 22.91 3.25
C LYS A 46 -6.92 24.30 3.30
N THR A 47 -8.22 24.42 3.03
CA THR A 47 -9.02 25.64 3.23
C THR A 47 -9.38 25.91 4.70
N LYS A 48 -8.94 25.03 5.62
CA LYS A 48 -9.21 25.07 7.07
C LYS A 48 -10.70 24.92 7.43
N GLU A 49 -11.53 24.38 6.53
CA GLU A 49 -12.94 24.11 6.81
C GLU A 49 -13.13 22.94 7.79
N ILE A 50 -12.22 21.97 7.76
CA ILE A 50 -12.27 20.80 8.63
C ILE A 50 -10.91 20.52 9.28
N THR A 51 -10.95 19.87 10.44
CA THR A 51 -9.73 19.41 11.11
C THR A 51 -9.22 18.11 10.48
N SER A 52 -7.91 17.86 10.60
CA SER A 52 -7.30 16.61 10.14
C SER A 52 -7.96 15.37 10.77
N VAL A 53 -8.42 15.46 12.02
CA VAL A 53 -9.10 14.36 12.73
C VAL A 53 -10.48 14.09 12.13
N LYS A 54 -11.22 15.14 11.76
CA LYS A 54 -12.53 15.02 11.13
C LYS A 54 -12.41 14.44 9.72
N ALA A 55 -11.47 14.95 8.92
CA ALA A 55 -11.16 14.42 7.59
C ALA A 55 -10.82 12.92 7.64
N MET A 56 -9.96 12.50 8.58
CA MET A 56 -9.60 11.09 8.78
C MET A 56 -10.81 10.21 9.10
N LYS A 57 -11.76 10.72 9.89
CA LYS A 57 -12.99 10.01 10.26
C LYS A 57 -13.95 9.90 9.08
N GLU A 58 -14.11 10.96 8.29
CA GLU A 58 -15.00 10.99 7.11
C GLU A 58 -14.52 10.01 6.03
N ILE A 59 -13.22 9.91 5.77
CA ILE A 59 -12.65 8.95 4.79
C ILE A 59 -12.29 7.59 5.38
N GLY A 60 -12.52 7.36 6.68
CA GLY A 60 -12.26 6.09 7.34
C GLY A 60 -10.80 5.63 7.37
N VAL A 61 -9.82 6.55 7.24
CA VAL A 61 -8.39 6.19 7.23
C VAL A 61 -7.73 6.39 8.59
N LYS A 62 -6.79 5.50 8.93
CA LYS A 62 -5.93 5.67 10.11
C LYS A 62 -4.98 6.87 9.94
N LYS A 63 -4.66 7.54 11.04
CA LYS A 63 -3.71 8.67 11.11
C LYS A 63 -2.41 8.43 10.32
N ASN A 64 -1.81 7.25 10.49
CA ASN A 64 -0.56 6.90 9.81
C ASN A 64 -0.72 6.80 8.28
N ALA A 65 -1.86 6.32 7.79
CA ALA A 65 -2.16 6.26 6.37
C ALA A 65 -2.44 7.67 5.82
N PHE A 66 -3.19 8.49 6.56
CA PHE A 66 -3.48 9.88 6.20
C PHE A 66 -2.22 10.70 5.96
N TYR A 67 -1.27 10.69 6.90
CA TYR A 67 -0.03 11.46 6.74
C TYR A 67 0.90 10.87 5.68
N LYS A 68 0.88 9.56 5.45
CA LYS A 68 1.60 8.95 4.33
C LYS A 68 1.05 9.40 2.98
N LEU A 69 -0.26 9.56 2.86
CA LEU A 69 -0.90 10.10 1.66
C LEU A 69 -0.65 11.60 1.51
N ALA A 70 -0.72 12.37 2.61
CA ALA A 70 -0.52 13.82 2.61
C ALA A 70 0.93 14.28 2.35
N LYS A 71 1.92 13.43 2.66
CA LYS A 71 3.35 13.69 2.39
C LYS A 71 3.74 13.30 0.96
N ARG A 72 2.93 12.49 0.29
CA ARG A 72 3.20 11.98 -1.05
C ARG A 72 2.97 13.06 -2.09
#